data_AF-A0A9P5Q7S1-F1
#
_entry.id   AF-A0A9P5Q7S1-F1
#
_cell.length_a   1.000
_cell.length_b   1.000
_cell.length_c   1.000
_cell.angle_alpha   90.00
_cell.angle_beta   90.00
_cell.angle_gamma   90.00
#
_symmetry.space_group_name_H-M   'P 1'
#
loop_
_entity.id
_entity.type
_entity.pdbx_description
1 polymer ?
#
loop_
_entity_poly.entity_id
_entity_poly.type
_entity_poly.pdbx_seq_one_letter_code
_entity_poly.pdbx_strand_id
1 'polypeptide(L)'
;MSIDLNRQSVELPGTRRPGQTGIYRHLGYEHGLMTSPKPFPHVKTIYDAFQNGLMISPDKPMLGSRSYDPITKKFGDYVWLTYTE
;
A
#
# COMPACT_ATOMS: atom_id res chain seq x y z
N MET A 1 0.21 -17.52 -6.85
CA MET A 1 1.50 -17.22 -6.19
C MET A 1 1.18 -16.84 -4.75
N SER A 2 1.63 -17.61 -3.76
CA SER A 2 1.43 -17.25 -2.35
C SER A 2 2.40 -16.14 -1.97
N ILE A 3 1.88 -15.01 -1.50
CA ILE A 3 2.70 -13.91 -0.98
C ILE A 3 3.10 -14.28 0.46
N ASP A 4 4.41 -14.29 0.74
CA ASP A 4 4.89 -14.45 2.11
C ASP A 4 4.71 -13.14 2.88
N LEU A 5 3.74 -13.10 3.78
CA LEU A 5 3.44 -11.92 4.61
C LEU A 5 4.44 -11.74 5.76
N ASN A 6 5.24 -12.76 6.08
CA ASN A 6 6.23 -12.69 7.16
C ASN A 6 7.57 -12.11 6.68
N ARG A 7 7.79 -12.04 5.36
CA ARG A 7 9.05 -11.56 4.77
C ARG A 7 8.80 -10.69 3.54
N GLN A 8 8.47 -9.42 3.78
CA GLN A 8 8.18 -8.45 2.71
C GLN A 8 9.34 -7.51 2.37
N SER A 9 10.42 -7.51 3.17
CA SER A 9 11.58 -6.66 2.97
C SER A 9 12.90 -7.40 3.25
N VAL A 10 13.98 -6.86 2.70
CA VAL A 10 15.35 -7.35 2.91
C VAL A 10 16.31 -6.18 3.03
N GLU A 11 17.24 -6.28 3.98
CA GLU A 11 18.31 -5.31 4.16
C GLU A 11 19.34 -5.45 3.04
N LEU A 12 19.72 -4.33 2.42
CA LEU A 12 20.72 -4.33 1.37
C LEU A 12 22.12 -4.51 1.95
N PRO A 13 22.96 -5.41 1.38
CA PRO A 13 24.32 -5.64 1.84
C PRO A 13 25.14 -4.35 1.93
N GLY A 14 25.91 -4.20 3.01
CA GLY A 14 26.85 -3.09 3.19
C GLY A 14 26.23 -1.72 3.51
N THR A 15 24.91 -1.64 3.71
CA THR A 15 24.23 -0.35 3.95
C THR A 15 24.13 0.05 5.43
N ARG A 16 24.24 -0.91 6.35
CA ARG A 16 24.24 -0.67 7.80
C ARG A 16 25.52 0.04 8.25
N ARG A 17 25.38 0.98 9.18
CA ARG A 17 26.49 1.71 9.81
C ARG A 17 26.26 1.80 11.33
N PRO A 18 27.30 2.01 12.15
CA PRO A 18 27.12 2.25 13.57
C PRO A 18 26.13 3.39 13.83
N GLY A 19 25.14 3.15 14.69
CA GLY A 19 24.09 4.13 15.02
C GLY A 19 22.90 4.18 14.06
N GLN A 20 22.83 3.34 13.02
CA GLN A 20 21.67 3.26 12.12
C GLN A 20 21.35 1.83 11.66
N THR A 21 20.13 1.63 11.17
CA THR A 21 19.74 0.42 10.44
C THR A 21 20.34 0.42 9.03
N GLY A 22 20.34 -0.73 8.37
CA GLY A 22 20.60 -0.78 6.93
C GLY A 22 19.43 -0.22 6.12
N ILE A 23 19.65 -0.06 4.82
CA ILE A 23 18.62 0.30 3.85
C ILE A 23 17.83 -0.96 3.51
N TYR A 24 16.51 -0.92 3.63
CA TYR A 24 15.63 -2.04 3.29
C TYR A 24 14.97 -1.82 1.94
N ARG A 25 14.79 -2.90 1.17
CA ARG A 25 14.00 -2.92 -0.08
C ARG A 25 12.97 -4.03 -0.05
N HIS A 26 11.95 -3.90 -0.90
CA HIS A 26 10.95 -4.95 -1.11
C HIS A 26 11.62 -6.23 -1.61
N LEU A 27 11.20 -7.37 -1.06
CA LEU A 27 11.71 -8.68 -1.46
C LEU A 27 11.46 -8.94 -2.96
N GLY A 28 12.49 -9.34 -3.70
CA GLY A 28 12.43 -9.57 -5.15
C GLY A 28 12.61 -8.33 -6.03
N TYR A 29 12.89 -7.16 -5.44
CA TYR A 29 13.27 -5.91 -6.12
C TYR A 29 14.49 -5.26 -5.46
N GLU A 30 15.42 -6.07 -4.96
CA GLU A 30 16.64 -5.65 -4.28
C GLU A 30 17.54 -4.83 -5.22
N HIS A 31 17.61 -5.27 -6.48
CA HIS A 31 18.58 -4.79 -7.46
C HIS A 31 18.01 -3.80 -8.48
N GLY A 32 16.76 -3.35 -8.32
CA GLY A 32 16.13 -2.46 -9.29
C GLY A 32 14.85 -1.81 -8.79
N LEU A 33 14.35 -0.84 -9.56
CA LEU A 33 13.05 -0.23 -9.29
C LEU A 33 11.93 -1.19 -9.70
N MET A 34 10.89 -1.28 -8.87
CA MET A 34 9.65 -1.92 -9.25
C MET A 34 8.90 -0.99 -10.22
N THR A 35 8.79 -1.41 -11.48
CA THR A 35 8.02 -0.67 -12.51
C THR A 35 6.56 -1.12 -12.58
N SER A 36 6.29 -2.37 -12.23
CA SER A 36 4.94 -2.93 -12.06
C SER A 36 4.98 -4.09 -11.05
N PRO A 37 3.88 -4.36 -10.33
CA PRO A 37 3.77 -5.53 -9.47
C PRO A 37 3.76 -6.81 -10.31
N LYS A 38 4.57 -7.81 -9.99
CA LYS A 38 4.60 -9.11 -10.71
C LYS A 38 3.21 -9.74 -10.92
N PRO A 39 2.29 -9.75 -9.94
CA PRO A 39 0.96 -10.33 -10.14
C PRO A 39 0.03 -9.49 -11.01
N PHE A 40 0.35 -8.21 -11.23
CA PHE A 40 -0.50 -7.24 -11.93
C PHE A 40 0.34 -6.44 -12.95
N PRO A 41 0.86 -7.07 -14.01
CA PRO A 41 1.77 -6.43 -14.97
C PRO A 41 1.11 -5.30 -15.78
N HIS A 42 -0.21 -5.25 -15.83
CA HIS A 42 -0.98 -4.15 -16.43
C HIS A 42 -1.02 -2.89 -15.56
N VAL A 43 -0.72 -3.00 -14.26
CA VAL A 43 -0.70 -1.86 -13.34
C VAL A 43 0.64 -1.14 -13.44
N LYS A 44 0.67 -0.01 -14.15
CA LYS A 44 1.88 0.82 -14.36
C LYS A 44 1.77 2.19 -13.71
N THR A 45 0.55 2.65 -13.47
CA THR A 45 0.24 3.94 -12.87
C THR A 45 -0.68 3.78 -11.67
N ILE A 46 -0.78 4.84 -10.87
CA ILE A 46 -1.76 4.91 -9.77
C ILE A 46 -3.19 4.80 -10.32
N TYR A 47 -3.44 5.35 -11.52
CA TYR A 47 -4.73 5.22 -12.19
C TYR A 47 -5.05 3.75 -12.50
N ASP A 48 -4.09 3.00 -13.08
CA ASP A 48 -4.30 1.57 -13.36
C ASP A 48 -4.54 0.78 -12.07
N ALA A 49 -3.86 1.15 -10.98
CA ALA A 49 -4.05 0.52 -9.68
C ALA A 49 -5.48 0.75 -9.16
N PHE A 50 -6.00 1.97 -9.29
CA PHE A 50 -7.38 2.29 -8.94
C PHE A 50 -8.38 1.52 -9.82
N GLN A 51 -8.20 1.54 -11.14
CA GLN A 51 -9.07 0.82 -12.07
C GLN A 51 -9.07 -0.70 -11.82
N ASN A 52 -7.90 -1.27 -11.52
CA ASN A 52 -7.79 -2.67 -11.14
C ASN A 52 -8.56 -2.95 -9.84
N GLY A 53 -8.44 -2.09 -8.82
CA GLY A 53 -9.18 -2.20 -7.57
C GLY A 53 -10.70 -2.11 -7.77
N LEU A 54 -11.16 -1.13 -8.53
CA LEU A 54 -12.57 -0.97 -8.91
C LEU A 54 -13.12 -2.21 -9.62
N MET A 55 -12.35 -2.79 -10.54
CA MET A 55 -12.75 -3.98 -11.29
C MET A 55 -12.94 -5.21 -10.38
N ILE A 56 -12.03 -5.44 -9.43
CA ILE A 56 -12.03 -6.67 -8.61
C ILE A 56 -12.75 -6.54 -7.27
N SER A 57 -13.09 -5.31 -6.85
CA SER A 57 -13.62 -5.03 -5.52
C SER A 57 -14.56 -3.81 -5.50
N PRO A 58 -15.54 -3.71 -6.42
CA PRO A 58 -16.36 -2.51 -6.61
C PRO A 58 -17.05 -2.05 -5.32
N ASP A 59 -17.65 -2.98 -4.59
CA ASP A 59 -18.45 -2.69 -3.38
C ASP A 59 -17.62 -2.72 -2.08
N LYS A 60 -16.28 -2.75 -2.18
CA LYS A 60 -15.40 -2.77 -1.00
C LYS A 60 -15.05 -1.36 -0.54
N PRO A 61 -14.90 -1.12 0.79
CA PRO A 61 -14.39 0.14 1.33
C PRO A 61 -13.08 0.57 0.67
N MET A 62 -13.07 1.79 0.11
CA MET A 62 -11.93 2.39 -0.58
C MET A 62 -11.47 3.67 0.11
N LEU A 63 -12.38 4.64 0.29
CA LEU A 63 -12.05 5.94 0.86
C LEU A 63 -12.76 6.16 2.20
N GLY A 64 -11.97 6.16 3.27
CA GLY A 64 -12.45 6.38 4.64
C GLY A 64 -12.37 7.84 5.04
N SER A 65 -13.42 8.36 5.66
CA SER A 65 -13.44 9.69 6.27
C SER A 65 -13.95 9.63 7.71
N ARG A 66 -13.55 10.61 8.52
CA ARG A 66 -14.03 10.77 9.90
C ARG A 66 -14.49 12.21 10.09
N SER A 67 -15.78 12.37 10.39
CA SER A 67 -16.33 13.68 10.73
C SER A 67 -15.82 14.13 12.09
N TYR A 68 -15.32 15.37 12.14
CA TYR A 68 -14.96 16.03 13.39
C TYR A 68 -16.20 16.69 13.99
N ASP A 69 -16.51 16.38 15.24
CA ASP A 69 -17.52 17.08 16.02
C ASP A 69 -16.87 18.25 16.79
N PRO A 70 -17.19 19.51 16.46
CA PRO A 70 -16.59 20.68 17.12
C PRO A 70 -17.10 20.90 18.55
N ILE A 71 -18.24 20.34 18.94
CA ILE A 71 -18.82 20.47 20.28
C ILE A 71 -18.10 19.52 21.23
N THR A 72 -18.02 18.24 20.87
CA THR A 72 -17.34 17.23 21.69
C THR A 72 -15.83 17.22 21.50
N LYS A 73 -15.34 17.92 20.47
CA LYS A 73 -13.93 17.97 20.04
C LYS A 73 -13.33 16.60 19.75
N LYS A 74 -14.14 15.72 19.16
CA LYS A 74 -13.76 14.33 18.86
C LYS A 74 -14.05 14.00 17.40
N PHE A 75 -13.26 13.10 16.84
CA PHE A 75 -13.57 12.46 15.57
C PHE A 75 -14.51 11.27 15.82
N GLY A 76 -15.57 11.17 15.02
CA GLY A 76 -16.49 10.02 15.02
C GLY A 76 -15.87 8.74 14.46
N ASP A 77 -16.69 7.73 14.21
CA ASP A 77 -16.25 6.49 13.55
C ASP A 77 -15.88 6.73 12.08
N TYR A 78 -15.17 5.78 11.49
CA TYR A 78 -14.86 5.82 10.05
C TYR A 78 -16.11 5.53 9.24
N VAL A 79 -16.40 6.40 8.27
CA VAL A 79 -17.37 6.19 7.20
C VAL A 79 -16.61 5.93 5.92
N TRP A 80 -16.99 4.90 5.18
CA TRP A 80 -16.28 4.45 4.00
C TRP A 80 -17.14 4.63 2.74
N LEU A 81 -16.55 5.21 1.71
CA LEU A 81 -17.03 5.09 0.34
C LEU A 81 -16.46 3.81 -0.27
N THR A 82 -17.26 3.14 -1.09
CA THR A 82 -16.84 2.02 -1.92
C THR A 82 -15.99 2.49 -3.11
N TYR A 83 -15.49 1.59 -3.95
CA TYR A 83 -14.78 2.00 -5.17
C TYR A 83 -15.70 2.70 -6.19
N THR A 84 -17.01 2.46 -6.12
CA THR A 84 -18.02 2.97 -7.06
C THR A 84 -18.67 4.29 -6.67
N GLU A 85 -18.40 4.80 -5.46
CA GLU A 85 -18.93 6.06 -4.92
C GLU A 85 -17.89 7.19 -4.97
#